data_AF-A0A964UQF1-F1
#
_entry.id   AF-A0A964UQF1-F1
#
_cell.length_a   1.000
_cell.length_b   1.000
_cell.length_c   1.000
_cell.angle_alpha   90.00
_cell.angle_beta   90.00
_cell.angle_gamma   90.00
#
_symmetry.space_group_name_H-M   'P 1'
#
loop_
_entity.id
_entity.type
_entity.pdbx_description
1 polymer ?
#
loop_
_entity_poly.entity_id
_entity_poly.type
_entity_poly.pdbx_seq_one_letter_code
_entity_poly.pdbx_strand_id
1 'polypeptide(L)' 'MNEPLWDVSTLAAFLGKPTSWVYDNHVREGIPSFRIGQHLRFAPTEIFEWMTRSCRESI' A
#
# COMPACT_ATOMS: atom_id res chain seq x y z
N MET A 1 13.32 6.24 -13.07
CA MET A 1 13.71 4.85 -12.74
C MET A 1 12.43 4.07 -12.56
N ASN A 2 12.27 2.90 -13.19
CA ASN A 2 11.15 2.01 -12.86
C ASN A 2 11.46 1.33 -11.53
N GLU A 3 10.86 1.80 -10.44
CA GLU A 3 10.91 1.10 -9.16
C GLU A 3 10.07 -0.18 -9.25
N PRO A 4 10.55 -1.33 -8.75
CA PRO A 4 9.78 -2.56 -8.76
C PRO A 4 8.56 -2.43 -7.85
N LEU A 5 7.45 -3.07 -8.25
CA LEU A 5 6.26 -3.13 -7.41
C LEU A 5 6.55 -3.89 -6.12
N TRP A 6 6.08 -3.35 -4.99
CA TRP A 6 6.14 -4.00 -3.69
C TRP A 6 5.11 -5.11 -3.59
N ASP A 7 5.44 -6.15 -2.83
CA ASP A 7 4.48 -7.14 -2.37
C ASP A 7 3.81 -6.71 -1.05
N VAL A 8 2.86 -7.51 -0.59
CA VAL A 8 2.12 -7.24 0.66
C VAL A 8 3.03 -7.18 1.88
N SER A 9 4.06 -8.04 1.94
CA SER A 9 5.00 -8.08 3.06
C SER A 9 5.83 -6.80 3.15
N THR A 10 6.31 -6.31 2.01
CA THR A 10 7.09 -5.08 1.92
C THR A 10 6.23 -3.87 2.32
N LEU A 11 5.01 -3.77 1.79
CA LEU A 11 4.09 -2.71 2.18
C LEU A 11 3.75 -2.75 3.68
N ALA A 12 3.45 -3.95 4.20
CA ALA A 12 3.11 -4.13 5.62
C ALA A 12 4.25 -3.68 6.54
N ALA A 13 5.49 -4.09 6.22
CA ALA A 13 6.68 -3.65 6.93
C ALA A 13 6.86 -2.13 6.85
N PHE A 14 6.67 -1.54 5.67
CA PHE A 14 6.77 -0.09 5.47
C PHE A 14 5.73 0.70 6.29
N LEU A 15 4.48 0.23 6.34
CA LEU A 15 3.40 0.88 7.10
C LEU A 15 3.44 0.58 8.61
N GLY A 16 4.32 -0.31 9.07
CA GLY A 16 4.34 -0.79 10.46
C GLY A 16 3.07 -1.57 10.84
N LYS A 17 2.52 -2.36 9.92
CA LYS A 17 1.28 -3.14 10.10
C LYS A 17 1.51 -4.64 9.83
N PRO A 18 0.68 -5.54 10.38
CA PRO A 18 0.67 -6.94 9.96
C PRO A 18 0.24 -7.10 8.49
N THR A 19 0.69 -8.16 7.81
CA THR A 19 0.25 -8.46 6.44
C THR A 19 -1.26 -8.72 6.33
N SER A 20 -1.86 -9.34 7.35
CA SER A 20 -3.32 -9.53 7.43
C SER A 20 -4.06 -8.20 7.42
N TRP A 21 -3.56 -7.18 8.13
CA TRP A 21 -4.16 -5.86 8.13
C TRP A 21 -4.22 -5.27 6.72
N VAL A 22 -3.18 -5.45 5.90
CA VAL A 22 -3.20 -5.00 4.50
C VAL A 22 -4.30 -5.69 3.72
N TYR A 23 -4.43 -7.02 3.82
CA TYR A 23 -5.51 -7.74 3.13
C TYR A 23 -6.89 -7.26 3.56
N ASP A 24 -7.12 -7.16 4.87
CA ASP A 24 -8.41 -6.81 5.45
C ASP A 24 -8.82 -5.35 5.15
N ASN A 25 -7.85 -4.47 4.90
CA ASN A 25 -8.09 -3.02 4.87
C ASN A 25 -7.76 -2.34 3.53
N HIS A 26 -7.06 -2.98 2.58
CA HIS A 26 -6.64 -2.30 1.34
C HIS A 26 -7.79 -1.64 0.56
N VAL A 27 -8.96 -2.29 0.51
CA VAL A 27 -10.15 -1.71 -0.14
C VAL A 27 -10.74 -0.58 0.71
N ARG A 28 -10.88 -0.79 2.02
CA ARG A 28 -11.52 0.16 2.94
C ARG A 28 -10.73 1.46 3.08
N GLU A 29 -9.40 1.35 3.14
CA GLU A 29 -8.47 2.48 3.28
C GLU A 29 -8.10 3.09 1.92
N GLY A 30 -8.59 2.51 0.81
CA GLY A 30 -8.31 2.99 -0.54
C GLY A 30 -6.82 2.92 -0.91
N ILE A 31 -6.12 1.87 -0.46
CA ILE A 31 -4.69 1.70 -0.73
C ILE A 31 -4.50 1.39 -2.22
N PRO A 32 -3.76 2.22 -2.98
CA PRO A 32 -3.55 2.01 -4.41
C PRO A 32 -2.82 0.69 -4.63
N SER A 33 -3.45 -0.22 -5.37
CA SER A 33 -2.95 -1.59 -5.53
C SER A 33 -3.30 -2.18 -6.89
N PHE A 34 -2.40 -3.00 -7.39
CA PHE A 34 -2.55 -3.81 -8.59
C PHE A 34 -2.86 -5.25 -8.20
N ARG A 35 -3.90 -5.82 -8.79
CA ARG A 35 -4.21 -7.25 -8.70
C ARG A 35 -3.51 -7.98 -9.84
N ILE A 36 -2.44 -8.72 -9.55
CA ILE A 36 -1.72 -9.53 -10.54
C ILE A 36 -1.92 -11.00 -10.18
N GLY A 37 -2.85 -11.66 -10.88
CA GLY A 37 -3.33 -12.98 -10.51
C GLY A 37 -3.93 -12.96 -9.09
N GLN A 38 -3.42 -13.82 -8.21
CA GLN A 38 -3.87 -13.89 -6.81
C GLN A 38 -3.12 -12.94 -5.87
N HIS A 39 -2.14 -12.19 -6.37
CA HIS A 39 -1.29 -11.36 -5.52
C HIS A 39 -1.61 -9.87 -5.66
N LEU A 40 -1.58 -9.17 -4.53
CA LEU A 40 -1.55 -7.70 -4.53
C LEU A 40 -0.12 -7.21 -4.74
N ARG A 41 -0.01 -6.11 -5.49
CA ARG A 41 1.23 -5.40 -5.77
C ARG A 41 1.00 -3.91 -5.63
N PHE A 42 2.03 -3.17 -5.22
CA PHE A 42 1.90 -1.76 -4.88
C PHE A 42 3.03 -0.96 -5.53
N ALA A 43 2.71 0.12 -6.23
CA ALA A 43 3.72 1.04 -6.71
C ALA A 43 4.18 1.94 -5.56
N PRO A 44 5.49 2.02 -5.23
CA PRO A 44 5.97 2.82 -4.11
C PRO A 44 5.53 4.29 -4.21
N THR A 45 5.61 4.86 -5.42
CA THR A 45 5.21 6.24 -5.70
C THR A 45 3.75 6.51 -5.36
N GLU A 46 2.84 5.62 -5.78
CA GLU A 46 1.40 5.77 -5.49
C GLU A 46 1.11 5.62 -3.99
N ILE A 47 1.85 4.76 -3.29
CA ILE A 47 1.72 4.60 -1.84
C ILE A 47 2.13 5.88 -1.11
N PHE A 48 3.24 6.50 -1.49
CA PHE A 48 3.68 7.76 -0.88
C PHE A 48 2.68 8.90 -1.14
N GLU A 49 2.13 8.97 -2.34
CA GLU A 49 1.08 9.94 -2.70
C GLU A 49 -0.19 9.71 -1.87
N TRP A 50 -0.63 8.45 -1.75
CA TRP A 50 -1.77 8.06 -0.92
C TRP A 50 -1.56 8.46 0.55
N MET A 51 -0.38 8.22 1.13
CA MET A 51 -0.09 8.63 2.51
C MET A 51 -0.16 10.15 2.68
N THR A 52 0.37 10.90 1.72
CA THR A 52 0.36 12.37 1.76
C THR A 52 -1.06 12.94 1.67
N ARG A 53 -1.92 12.32 0.86
CA ARG A 53 -3.30 12.78 0.63
C ARG A 53 -4.29 12.30 1.69
N SER A 54 -4.15 11.07 2.17
CA SER A 54 -5.22 10.37 2.92
C SER A 54 -4.86 10.09 4.37
N CYS A 55 -3.57 9.95 4.70
CA CYS A 55 -3.12 9.59 6.04
C CYS A 55 -2.55 10.79 6.82
N ARG A 56 -2.25 11.90 6.13
CA ARG A 56 -1.74 13.11 6.78
C ARG A 56 -2.89 13.81 7.51
N GLU A 57 -2.87 13.75 8.83
CA GLU A 57 -3.75 14.59 9.66
C GLU A 57 -3.39 16.06 9.44
N SER A 58 -4.39 16.89 9.19
CA SER A 58 -4.21 18.34 9.13
C SER A 58 -4.14 18.86 10.55
N ILE A 59 -3.01 19.46 10.92
CA ILE A 59 -2.84 20.20 12.18
C ILE A 59 -3.57 21.53 12.08
#